data_AF-U4U2E4-F1
#
_entry.id   AF-U4U2E4-F1
#
_cell.length_a   1.000
_cell.length_b   1.000
_cell.length_c   1.000
_cell.angle_alpha   90.00
_cell.angle_beta   90.00
_cell.angle_gamma   90.00
#
_symmetry.space_group_name_H-M   'P 1'
#
loop_
_entity.id
_entity.type
_entity.pdbx_description
1 polymer ?
#
loop_
_entity_poly.entity_id
_entity_poly.type
_entity_poly.pdbx_seq_one_letter_code
_entity_poly.pdbx_strand_id
1 'polypeptide(L)'
;MYDLFGSRELTIHGYVLDVKNKPKSCSRIPLILTDNKFICGKRLVFGANGVAQASQLVVNLIIGAKNATDGVEFPRFYLLDNATIAVEGRGAQTPTTAHSPKFQLELLEYLKAAHREPVLMPEPYYSSNAVEKLKDELSSHSDSRGGGIASRF
;
A
#
# COMPACT_ATOMS: atom_id res chain seq x y z
N MET A 1 1.69 17.05 4.56
CA MET A 1 2.26 16.00 3.68
C MET A 1 3.02 16.69 2.57
N TYR A 2 4.17 16.12 2.20
CA TYR A 2 5.05 16.65 1.17
C TYR A 2 4.48 16.32 -0.22
N ASP A 3 4.57 17.28 -1.14
CA ASP A 3 4.10 17.09 -2.51
C ASP A 3 5.16 16.37 -3.36
N LEU A 4 4.73 15.74 -4.45
CA LEU A 4 5.66 15.18 -5.44
C LEU A 4 6.59 16.29 -5.94
N PHE A 5 7.89 16.00 -5.96
CA PHE A 5 8.95 16.95 -6.28
C PHE A 5 9.04 18.17 -5.35
N GLY A 6 8.51 18.11 -4.13
CA GLY A 6 8.73 19.13 -3.09
C GLY A 6 8.56 20.57 -3.58
N SER A 7 9.65 21.34 -3.56
CA SER A 7 9.75 22.73 -4.02
C SER A 7 9.57 22.92 -5.52
N ARG A 8 9.76 21.87 -6.32
CA ARG A 8 9.82 21.90 -7.79
C ARG A 8 10.96 22.74 -8.35
N GLU A 9 11.88 23.19 -7.50
CA GLU A 9 13.05 23.97 -7.87
C GLU A 9 14.30 23.10 -7.66
N LEU A 10 15.10 22.98 -8.73
CA LEU A 10 16.40 22.34 -8.67
C LEU A 10 17.43 23.35 -8.16
N THR A 11 18.09 23.02 -7.06
CA THR A 11 19.28 23.74 -6.60
C THR A 11 20.40 23.64 -7.64
N ILE A 12 21.40 24.52 -7.55
CA ILE A 12 22.61 24.48 -8.39
C ILE A 12 23.40 23.15 -8.28
N HIS A 13 23.11 22.34 -7.25
CA HIS A 13 23.72 21.04 -7.01
C HIS A 13 22.84 19.86 -7.45
N GLY A 14 21.69 20.13 -8.08
CA GLY A 14 20.79 19.09 -8.57
C GLY A 14 19.85 18.48 -7.53
N TYR A 15 19.79 19.04 -6.31
CA TYR A 15 18.80 18.64 -5.30
C TYR A 15 17.47 19.35 -5.51
N VAL A 16 16.37 18.67 -5.20
CA VAL A 16 15.03 19.24 -5.06
C VAL A 16 14.70 19.27 -3.57
N LEU A 17 14.41 20.45 -3.03
CA LEU A 17 14.11 20.60 -1.61
C LEU A 17 12.71 20.11 -1.28
N ASP A 18 12.54 19.47 -0.12
CA ASP A 18 11.25 19.01 0.36
C ASP A 18 10.46 20.18 0.96
N VAL A 19 9.15 20.28 0.66
CA VAL A 19 8.31 21.38 1.14
C VAL A 19 7.02 20.88 1.76
N LYS A 20 6.83 21.17 3.04
CA LYS A 20 5.62 20.79 3.78
C LYS A 20 4.50 21.79 3.51
N ASN A 21 3.80 21.62 2.39
CA ASN A 21 2.72 22.52 1.97
C ASN A 21 1.40 22.35 2.74
N LYS A 22 1.30 21.36 3.62
CA LYS A 22 0.09 21.08 4.41
C LYS A 22 0.43 20.78 5.86
N PRO A 23 -0.36 21.28 6.85
CA PRO A 23 -0.14 21.00 8.27
C PRO A 23 -0.34 19.52 8.64
N LYS A 24 -0.87 18.70 7.71
CA LYS A 24 -1.05 17.25 7.86
C LYS A 24 0.25 16.57 8.33
N SER A 25 0.16 15.90 9.49
CA SER A 25 1.20 15.08 10.09
C SER A 25 1.73 14.01 9.15
N CYS A 26 2.96 13.54 9.39
CA CYS A 26 3.53 12.44 8.65
C CYS A 26 2.73 11.16 8.94
N SER A 27 2.21 10.51 7.90
CA SER A 27 1.48 9.24 8.00
C SER A 27 2.31 8.05 7.50
N ARG A 28 3.64 8.21 7.35
CA ARG A 28 4.53 7.13 6.92
C ARG A 28 4.84 6.24 8.12
N ILE A 29 4.55 4.95 8.00
CA ILE A 29 4.69 3.96 9.08
C ILE A 29 5.61 2.86 8.58
N PRO A 30 6.89 2.83 8.98
CA PRO A 30 7.72 1.64 8.83
C PRO A 30 7.27 0.58 9.85
N LEU A 31 7.11 -0.67 9.41
CA LEU A 31 6.70 -1.78 10.26
C LEU A 31 7.72 -2.90 10.22
N ILE A 32 7.98 -3.48 11.39
CA ILE A 32 8.68 -4.74 11.56
C ILE A 32 7.75 -5.65 12.36
N LEU A 33 7.43 -6.81 11.80
CA LEU A 33 6.62 -7.83 12.47
C LEU A 33 7.49 -9.04 12.74
N THR A 34 7.36 -9.60 13.95
CA THR A 34 8.14 -10.77 14.39
C THR A 34 7.23 -11.77 15.07
N ASP A 35 7.45 -13.04 14.76
CA ASP A 35 6.90 -14.15 15.54
C ASP A 35 7.53 -14.19 16.94
N ASN A 36 6.70 -14.23 17.97
CA ASN A 36 7.15 -14.27 19.37
C ASN A 36 7.28 -15.69 19.94
N LYS A 37 6.85 -16.72 19.20
CA LYS A 37 6.88 -18.13 19.64
C LYS A 37 8.07 -18.88 19.08
N PHE A 38 8.55 -18.52 17.89
CA PHE A 38 9.60 -19.26 17.20
C PHE A 38 10.85 -18.40 16.94
N ILE A 39 12.03 -18.91 17.35
CA ILE A 39 13.34 -18.27 17.09
C ILE A 39 13.59 -18.06 15.59
N CYS A 40 13.08 -18.95 14.74
CA CYS A 40 13.17 -18.85 13.27
C CYS A 40 11.80 -18.68 12.61
N GLY A 41 10.83 -18.11 13.34
CA GLY A 41 9.50 -17.81 12.83
C GLY A 41 9.48 -16.72 11.77
N LYS A 42 8.26 -16.38 11.33
CA LYS A 42 8.02 -15.39 10.29
C LYS A 42 8.45 -14.00 10.77
N ARG A 43 9.21 -13.29 9.93
CA ARG A 43 9.57 -11.88 10.14
C ARG A 43 9.27 -11.09 8.88
N LEU A 44 8.68 -9.91 9.03
CA LEU A 44 8.31 -9.04 7.92
C LEU A 44 8.85 -7.64 8.18
N VAL A 45 9.35 -6.99 7.13
CA VAL A 45 9.70 -5.56 7.13
C VAL A 45 9.00 -4.93 5.94
N PHE A 46 8.21 -3.89 6.17
CA PHE A 46 7.51 -3.17 5.10
C PHE A 46 7.14 -1.75 5.55
N GLY A 47 6.68 -0.91 4.61
CA GLY A 47 6.27 0.45 4.87
C GLY A 47 4.83 0.71 4.41
N ALA A 48 4.11 1.57 5.13
CA ALA A 48 2.76 1.98 4.77
C ALA A 48 2.59 3.52 4.84
N ASN A 49 1.61 4.04 4.11
CA ASN A 49 1.28 5.47 4.03
C ASN A 49 0.08 5.86 4.94
N GLY A 50 -0.15 5.09 6.00
CA GLY A 50 -1.10 5.41 7.05
C GLY A 50 -1.57 4.16 7.78
N VAL A 51 -2.28 4.34 8.90
CA VAL A 51 -2.75 3.23 9.74
C VAL A 51 -3.70 2.31 8.97
N ALA A 52 -4.62 2.86 8.17
CA ALA A 52 -5.54 2.05 7.38
C ALA A 52 -4.82 1.14 6.38
N GLN A 53 -3.79 1.64 5.68
CA GLN A 53 -3.00 0.82 4.76
C GLN A 53 -2.12 -0.18 5.53
N ALA A 54 -1.52 0.24 6.65
CA ALA A 54 -0.73 -0.64 7.50
C ALA A 54 -1.55 -1.83 7.99
N SER A 55 -2.76 -1.59 8.50
CA SER A 55 -3.67 -2.65 8.96
C SER A 55 -4.04 -3.62 7.84
N GLN A 56 -4.36 -3.12 6.65
CA GLN A 56 -4.65 -3.97 5.49
C GLN A 56 -3.45 -4.85 5.12
N LEU A 57 -2.24 -4.28 5.05
CA LEU A 57 -1.02 -5.02 4.75
C LEU A 57 -0.71 -6.06 5.83
N VAL A 58 -0.86 -5.73 7.11
CA VAL A 58 -0.68 -6.68 8.23
C VAL A 58 -1.63 -7.87 8.09
N VAL A 59 -2.93 -7.59 7.88
CA VAL A 59 -3.95 -8.65 7.73
C VAL A 59 -3.64 -9.52 6.51
N ASN A 60 -3.29 -8.92 5.37
CA ASN A 60 -3.00 -9.67 4.17
C ASN A 60 -1.72 -10.50 4.32
N LEU A 61 -0.62 -9.94 4.83
CA LEU A 61 0.66 -10.62 4.97
C LEU A 61 0.69 -11.70 6.05
N ILE A 62 -0.18 -11.62 7.06
CA ILE A 62 -0.26 -12.61 8.16
C ILE A 62 -1.34 -13.66 7.89
N ILE A 63 -2.55 -13.23 7.52
CA ILE A 63 -3.75 -14.07 7.50
C ILE A 63 -4.15 -14.43 6.08
N GLY A 64 -4.23 -13.43 5.19
CA GLY A 64 -4.92 -13.56 3.91
C GLY A 64 -4.07 -14.11 2.76
N ALA A 65 -2.75 -13.94 2.81
CA ALA A 65 -1.88 -14.19 1.67
C ALA A 65 -1.02 -15.45 1.83
N LYS A 66 -0.75 -16.10 0.69
CA LYS A 66 0.14 -17.26 0.63
C LYS A 66 1.62 -16.86 0.73
N ASN A 67 1.96 -15.65 0.29
CA ASN A 67 3.32 -15.10 0.27
C ASN A 67 3.30 -13.57 0.29
N ALA A 68 4.48 -12.95 0.42
CA ALA A 68 4.63 -11.49 0.42
C ALA A 68 4.10 -10.80 -0.85
N THR A 69 4.23 -11.42 -2.03
CA THR A 69 3.73 -10.87 -3.29
C THR A 69 2.22 -10.75 -3.28
N ASP A 70 1.50 -11.83 -2.98
CA ASP A 70 0.04 -11.83 -2.92
C ASP A 70 -0.48 -10.83 -1.88
N GLY A 71 0.20 -10.73 -0.73
CA GLY A 71 -0.22 -9.85 0.36
C GLY A 71 -0.01 -8.37 0.07
N VAL A 72 1.09 -8.01 -0.60
CA VAL A 72 1.34 -6.64 -1.03
C VAL A 72 0.42 -6.26 -2.19
N GLU A 73 0.24 -7.14 -3.17
CA GLU A 73 -0.50 -6.81 -4.39
C GLU A 73 -2.02 -6.78 -4.19
N PHE A 74 -2.53 -7.37 -3.11
CA PHE A 74 -3.95 -7.39 -2.79
C PHE A 74 -4.60 -5.99 -2.92
N PRO A 75 -5.79 -5.87 -3.54
CA PRO A 75 -6.47 -4.59 -3.73
C PRO A 75 -6.72 -3.89 -2.40
N ARG A 76 -6.56 -2.57 -2.39
CA ARG A 76 -6.68 -1.76 -1.16
C ARG A 76 -7.96 -0.93 -1.17
N PHE A 77 -8.45 -0.65 0.03
CA PHE A 77 -9.47 0.36 0.25
C PHE A 77 -8.89 1.54 1.03
N TYR A 78 -9.57 2.67 0.93
CA TYR A 78 -9.22 3.93 1.58
C TYR A 78 -10.44 4.47 2.30
N LEU A 79 -10.22 5.01 3.50
CA LEU A 79 -11.24 5.74 4.23
C LEU A 79 -11.04 7.23 3.93
N LEU A 80 -12.04 7.84 3.29
CA LEU A 80 -12.03 9.26 2.98
C LEU A 80 -12.58 10.09 4.15
N ASP A 81 -12.23 11.37 4.19
CA ASP A 81 -12.63 12.30 5.28
C ASP A 81 -14.16 12.45 5.41
N ASN A 82 -14.91 12.16 4.34
CA ASN A 82 -16.38 12.16 4.33
C ASN A 82 -17.01 10.81 4.74
N ALA A 83 -16.21 9.92 5.36
CA ALA A 83 -16.57 8.57 5.75
C ALA A 83 -16.95 7.62 4.60
N THR A 84 -16.67 8.00 3.35
CA THR A 84 -16.84 7.11 2.19
C THR A 84 -15.65 6.17 2.07
N ILE A 85 -15.94 4.92 1.67
CA ILE A 85 -14.91 3.95 1.31
C ILE A 85 -14.56 4.14 -0.16
N ALA A 86 -13.30 4.40 -0.46
CA ALA A 86 -12.78 4.30 -1.82
C ALA A 86 -12.05 2.97 -2.01
N VAL A 87 -12.11 2.40 -3.21
CA VAL A 87 -11.44 1.12 -3.54
C VAL A 87 -10.55 1.29 -4.75
N GLU A 88 -9.43 0.57 -4.77
CA GLU A 88 -8.62 0.43 -5.98
C GLU A 88 -9.41 -0.32 -7.05
N GLY A 89 -9.42 0.19 -8.28
CA GLY A 89 -10.22 -0.41 -9.35
C GLY A 89 -10.28 0.43 -10.63
N ARG A 90 -11.09 -0.02 -11.58
CA ARG A 90 -11.23 0.64 -12.89
C ARG A 90 -12.20 1.81 -12.80
N GLY A 91 -11.68 3.03 -12.86
CA GLY A 91 -12.46 4.22 -13.22
C GLY A 91 -13.03 4.09 -14.64
N ALA A 92 -14.26 4.53 -14.87
CA ALA A 92 -14.82 4.65 -16.23
C ALA A 92 -13.97 5.56 -17.15
N GLN A 93 -13.06 6.35 -16.58
CA GLN A 93 -12.30 7.41 -17.24
C GLN A 93 -10.81 7.08 -17.47
N THR A 94 -10.30 5.92 -16.98
CA THR A 94 -8.89 5.51 -17.16
C THR A 94 -8.82 4.08 -17.73
N PRO A 95 -8.77 3.92 -19.06
CA PRO A 95 -8.82 2.61 -19.71
C PRO A 95 -7.53 1.80 -19.66
N THR A 96 -6.41 2.35 -19.16
CA THR A 96 -5.07 1.78 -19.39
C THR A 96 -4.37 1.19 -18.16
N THR A 97 -4.89 1.38 -16.95
CA THR A 97 -4.23 0.88 -15.73
C THR A 97 -5.27 0.43 -14.72
N ALA A 98 -5.63 -0.85 -14.77
CA ALA A 98 -6.42 -1.48 -13.73
C ALA A 98 -5.50 -2.41 -12.94
N HIS A 99 -5.00 -1.92 -11.80
CA HIS A 99 -4.27 -2.75 -10.85
C HIS A 99 -5.02 -4.07 -10.61
N SER A 100 -4.28 -5.17 -10.59
CA SER A 100 -4.82 -6.51 -10.35
C SER A 100 -3.99 -7.19 -9.27
N PRO A 101 -4.62 -7.94 -8.34
CA PRO A 101 -6.04 -8.35 -8.31
C PRO A 101 -7.03 -7.26 -7.88
N LYS A 102 -8.34 -7.52 -8.07
CA LYS A 102 -9.46 -6.62 -7.73
C LYS A 102 -10.34 -7.21 -6.63
N PHE A 103 -11.10 -6.36 -5.94
CA PHE A 103 -12.14 -6.86 -5.04
C PHE A 103 -13.20 -7.66 -5.80
N GLN A 104 -13.71 -8.71 -5.16
CA GLN A 104 -14.80 -9.52 -5.69
C GLN A 104 -16.09 -8.70 -5.79
N LEU A 105 -16.91 -8.98 -6.80
CA LEU A 105 -18.14 -8.23 -7.06
C LEU A 105 -19.12 -8.35 -5.90
N GLU A 106 -19.21 -9.54 -5.31
CA GLU A 106 -20.09 -9.84 -4.17
C GLU A 106 -19.75 -8.95 -2.96
N LEU A 107 -18.46 -8.69 -2.72
CA LEU A 107 -18.01 -7.78 -1.66
C LEU A 107 -18.41 -6.34 -1.95
N LEU A 108 -18.26 -5.90 -3.20
CA LEU A 108 -18.63 -4.53 -3.60
C LEU A 108 -20.14 -4.31 -3.49
N GLU A 109 -20.95 -5.27 -3.92
CA GLU A 109 -22.41 -5.24 -3.76
C GLU A 109 -22.82 -5.26 -2.29
N TYR A 110 -22.15 -6.09 -1.47
CA TYR A 110 -22.38 -6.09 -0.02
C TYR A 110 -22.08 -4.73 0.61
N LEU A 111 -20.94 -4.11 0.28
CA LEU A 111 -20.58 -2.78 0.79
C LEU A 111 -21.57 -1.71 0.34
N LYS A 112 -22.04 -1.77 -0.91
CA LYS A 112 -23.07 -0.88 -1.44
C LYS A 112 -24.41 -1.03 -0.72
N ALA A 113 -24.78 -2.26 -0.35
CA ALA A 113 -26.01 -2.53 0.38
C ALA A 113 -25.93 -2.14 1.88
N ALA A 114 -24.78 -2.37 2.51
CA ALA A 114 -24.58 -2.11 3.94
C ALA A 114 -24.25 -0.64 4.25
N HIS A 115 -23.65 0.08 3.31
CA HIS A 115 -23.15 1.43 3.49
C HIS A 115 -23.49 2.33 2.28
N ARG A 116 -22.62 3.29 1.96
CA ARG A 116 -22.68 4.07 0.73
C ARG A 116 -21.95 3.32 -0.37
N GLU A 117 -22.36 3.57 -1.61
CA GLU A 117 -21.67 3.05 -2.80
C GLU A 117 -20.18 3.39 -2.73
N PRO A 118 -19.28 2.38 -2.77
CA PRO A 118 -17.85 2.62 -2.77
C PRO A 118 -17.44 3.44 -3.99
N VAL A 119 -16.60 4.45 -3.79
CA VAL A 119 -16.05 5.23 -4.88
C VAL A 119 -14.75 4.63 -5.37
N LEU A 120 -14.33 4.97 -6.58
CA LEU A 120 -13.05 4.51 -7.10
C LEU A 120 -11.95 5.46 -6.67
N MET A 121 -10.87 4.91 -6.13
CA MET A 121 -9.68 5.68 -5.82
C MET A 121 -8.97 6.05 -7.14
N PRO A 122 -8.61 7.32 -7.39
CA PRO A 122 -7.79 7.68 -8.52
C PRO A 122 -6.32 7.26 -8.31
N GLU A 123 -5.65 6.93 -9.40
CA GLU A 123 -4.20 6.73 -9.43
C GLU A 123 -3.43 8.06 -9.25
N PRO A 124 -2.17 8.03 -8.77
CA PRO A 124 -1.40 6.85 -8.37
C PRO A 124 -1.82 6.30 -7.00
N TYR A 125 -1.83 4.98 -6.87
CA TYR A 125 -1.99 4.32 -5.58
C TYR A 125 -0.70 4.38 -4.78
N TYR A 126 -0.81 4.40 -3.45
CA TYR A 126 0.37 4.24 -2.60
C TYR A 126 1.02 2.88 -2.86
N SER A 127 2.35 2.82 -2.89
CA SER A 127 3.12 1.58 -2.99
C SER A 127 3.65 1.12 -1.63
N SER A 128 3.88 -0.18 -1.46
CA SER A 128 4.49 -0.77 -0.26
C SER A 128 5.43 -1.91 -0.60
N ASN A 129 6.71 -1.76 -0.32
CA ASN A 129 7.69 -2.84 -0.50
C ASN A 129 7.76 -3.69 0.77
N ALA A 130 7.96 -4.99 0.62
CA ALA A 130 8.04 -5.93 1.72
C ALA A 130 9.23 -6.88 1.59
N VAL A 131 9.84 -7.20 2.73
CA VAL A 131 10.81 -8.27 2.89
C VAL A 131 10.27 -9.23 3.94
N GLU A 132 10.29 -10.52 3.62
CA GLU A 132 9.78 -11.62 4.42
C GLU A 132 10.91 -12.62 4.69
N LYS A 133 11.16 -12.96 5.94
CA LYS A 133 12.04 -14.07 6.31
C LYS A 133 11.22 -15.15 6.99
N LEU A 134 11.34 -16.39 6.53
CA LEU A 134 10.75 -17.56 7.17
C LEU A 134 11.80 -18.66 7.22
N LYS A 135 12.20 -19.06 8.44
CA LYS A 135 13.34 -19.96 8.62
C LYS A 135 14.57 -19.42 7.88
N ASP A 136 15.13 -20.19 6.95
CA ASP A 136 16.31 -19.82 6.16
C ASP A 136 15.95 -19.22 4.80
N GLU A 137 14.65 -19.09 4.50
CA GLU A 137 14.17 -18.47 3.27
C GLU A 137 13.99 -16.97 3.47
N LEU A 138 14.48 -16.19 2.51
CA LEU A 138 14.27 -14.76 2.40
C LEU A 138 13.48 -14.48 1.13
N SER A 139 12.35 -13.79 1.24
CA SER A 139 11.52 -13.29 0.16
C SER A 139 11.42 -11.78 0.19
N SER A 140 11.24 -11.17 -0.98
CA SER A 140 11.16 -9.73 -1.13
C SER A 140 10.25 -9.41 -2.30
N HIS A 141 9.37 -8.43 -2.11
CA HIS A 141 8.44 -7.97 -3.14
C HIS A 141 8.43 -6.45 -3.18
N SER A 142 8.48 -5.90 -4.40
CA SER A 142 8.31 -4.49 -4.66
C SER A 142 6.96 -4.30 -5.33
N ASP A 143 6.14 -3.43 -4.76
CA ASP A 143 4.76 -3.21 -5.19
C ASP A 143 4.71 -2.70 -6.64
N SER A 144 3.91 -3.36 -7.47
CA SER A 144 3.70 -3.00 -8.86
C SER A 144 3.18 -1.57 -9.03
N ARG A 145 2.44 -1.04 -8.06
CA ARG A 145 1.97 0.37 -8.01
C ARG A 145 3.12 1.38 -8.02
N GLY A 146 4.28 0.98 -7.51
CA GLY A 146 5.49 1.83 -7.45
C GLY A 146 6.49 1.58 -8.57
N GLY A 147 6.31 0.54 -9.39
CA GLY A 147 7.21 0.19 -10.49
C GLY A 147 8.63 -0.22 -10.08
N GLY A 148 8.86 -0.52 -8.80
CA GLY A 148 10.17 -0.93 -8.29
C GLY A 148 10.48 -2.41 -8.54
N ILE A 149 11.75 -2.79 -8.36
CA ILE A 149 12.22 -4.19 -8.46
C ILE A 149 12.78 -4.60 -7.10
N ALA A 150 12.40 -5.79 -6.63
CA ALA A 150 12.98 -6.39 -5.44
C ALA A 150 14.20 -7.24 -5.80
N SER A 151 15.26 -7.15 -5.00
CA SER A 151 16.49 -7.95 -5.15
C SER A 151 16.90 -8.52 -3.79
N ARG A 152 17.34 -9.78 -3.80
CA ARG A 152 17.77 -10.57 -2.62
C ARG A 152 18.85 -11.57 -3.05
N PHE A 153 19.78 -11.86 -2.16
CA PHE A 153 20.87 -12.84 -2.32
C PHE A 153 21.12 -13.56 -1.00
#